data_AF-A0A293N4S3-F1
#
_entry.id   AF-A0A293N4S3-F1
#
_cell.length_a   1.000
_cell.length_b   1.000
_cell.length_c   1.000
_cell.angle_alpha   90.00
_cell.angle_beta   90.00
_cell.angle_gamma   90.00
#
_symmetry.space_group_name_H-M   'P 1'
#
loop_
_entity.id
_entity.type
_entity.pdbx_description
1 polymer ?
#
loop_
_entity_poly.entity_id
_entity_poly.type
_entity_poly.pdbx_seq_one_letter_code
_entity_poly.pdbx_strand_id
1 'polypeptide(L)' 'MQTDLEFLEETLVMGVAGKFITCAQQERIETFLREPGVSAHSVLAANMHAARSRTSLIFFLLGCADDYWNRKSMEA' A
#
# COMPACT_ATOMS: atom_id res chain seq x y z
N MET A 1 9.66 -6.42 -18.71
CA MET A 1 10.02 -6.41 -17.28
C MET A 1 8.92 -5.63 -16.60
N GLN A 2 8.14 -6.24 -15.71
CA GLN A 2 7.06 -5.55 -15.00
C GLN A 2 7.68 -4.53 -14.04
N THR A 3 7.14 -3.31 -13.99
CA THR A 3 7.59 -2.28 -13.03
C THR A 3 7.01 -2.54 -11.64
N ASP A 4 7.64 -2.03 -10.57
CA ASP A 4 7.13 -2.19 -9.21
C ASP A 4 5.70 -1.63 -9.04
N LEU A 5 5.36 -0.58 -9.81
CA LEU A 5 4.03 0.03 -9.82
C LEU A 5 2.99 -0.87 -10.49
N GLU A 6 3.31 -1.48 -11.63
CA GLU A 6 2.43 -2.45 -12.29
C GLU A 6 2.23 -3.70 -11.43
N PHE A 7 3.28 -4.16 -10.73
CA PHE A 7 3.19 -5.27 -9.78
C PHE A 7 2.31 -4.93 -8.58
N LEU A 8 2.40 -3.70 -8.07
CA LEU A 8 1.56 -3.21 -6.99
C LEU A 8 0.09 -3.16 -7.43
N GLU A 9 -0.20 -2.57 -8.59
CA GLU A 9 -1.56 -2.45 -9.11
C GLU A 9 -2.21 -3.82 -9.26
N GLU A 10 -1.52 -4.77 -9.90
CA GLU A 10 -1.98 -6.16 -10.01
C GLU A 10 -2.21 -6.79 -8.63
N THR A 11 -1.28 -6.58 -7.70
CA THR A 11 -1.36 -7.12 -6.34
C THR A 11 -2.61 -6.60 -5.60
N LEU A 12 -2.91 -5.30 -5.69
CA LEU A 12 -4.07 -4.69 -5.04
C LEU A 12 -5.39 -5.16 -5.69
N VAL A 13 -5.45 -5.18 -7.02
CA VAL A 13 -6.62 -5.68 -7.77
C VAL A 13 -6.92 -7.14 -7.40
N MET A 14 -5.89 -7.99 -7.34
CA MET A 14 -6.06 -9.37 -6.88
C MET A 14 -6.47 -9.46 -5.41
N GLY A 15 -5.98 -8.56 -4.55
CA GLY A 15 -6.38 -8.45 -3.15
C GLY A 15 -7.87 -8.20 -2.98
N VAL A 16 -8.41 -7.27 -3.76
CA VAL A 16 -9.85 -6.97 -3.77
C VAL A 16 -10.66 -8.11 -4.37
N ALA A 17 -10.24 -8.65 -5.52
CA ALA A 17 -10.93 -9.77 -6.18
C ALA A 17 -10.98 -11.02 -5.27
N GLY A 18 -9.90 -11.28 -4.54
CA GLY A 18 -9.78 -12.35 -3.54
C GLY A 18 -10.44 -12.04 -2.19
N LYS A 19 -11.04 -10.85 -2.02
CA LYS A 19 -11.68 -10.38 -0.76
C LYS A 19 -10.73 -10.30 0.44
N PHE A 20 -9.42 -10.19 0.21
CA PHE A 20 -8.43 -9.98 1.27
C PHE A 20 -8.47 -8.54 1.80
N ILE A 21 -8.83 -7.59 0.93
CA ILE A 21 -9.06 -6.19 1.26
C ILE A 21 -10.33 -5.70 0.56
N THR A 22 -10.87 -4.59 1.04
CA THR A 22 -11.98 -3.88 0.41
C THR A 22 -11.47 -2.85 -0.61
N CYS A 23 -12.34 -2.39 -1.52
CA CYS A 23 -12.00 -1.30 -2.44
C CYS A 23 -11.57 -0.03 -1.69
N ALA A 24 -12.19 0.26 -0.54
CA ALA A 24 -11.82 1.42 0.29
C ALA A 24 -10.41 1.28 0.87
N GLN A 25 -9.99 0.07 1.24
CA GLN A 25 -8.63 -0.19 1.69
C GLN A 25 -7.61 -0.08 0.55
N GLN A 26 -7.95 -0.53 -0.66
CA GLN A 26 -7.13 -0.29 -1.85
C GLN A 26 -6.95 1.21 -2.10
N GLU A 27 -8.05 1.97 -2.18
CA GLU A 27 -8.04 3.41 -2.41
C GLU A 27 -7.22 4.15 -1.35
N ARG A 28 -7.29 3.70 -0.09
CA ARG A 28 -6.50 4.25 1.01
C ARG A 28 -5.00 4.04 0.82
N ILE A 29 -4.56 2.86 0.38
CA ILE A 29 -3.16 2.58 0.05
C ILE A 29 -2.71 3.45 -1.12
N GLU A 30 -3.50 3.51 -2.20
CA GLU A 30 -3.17 4.28 -3.39
C GLU A 30 -3.07 5.79 -3.10
N THR A 31 -4.01 6.31 -2.31
CA THR A 31 -4.01 7.72 -1.91
C THR A 31 -2.79 8.03 -1.04
N PHE A 32 -2.48 7.17 -0.06
CA PHE A 32 -1.29 7.30 0.77
C PHE A 32 0.00 7.36 -0.07
N LEU A 33 0.16 6.47 -1.06
CA LEU A 33 1.35 6.46 -1.92
C LEU A 33 1.47 7.68 -2.84
N ARG A 34 0.37 8.43 -3.05
CA ARG A 34 0.34 9.68 -3.85
C ARG A 34 0.54 10.94 -3.01
N GLU A 35 0.58 10.83 -1.67
CA GLU A 35 0.67 12.01 -0.80
C GLU A 35 1.98 12.78 -0.99
N PRO A 36 1.93 14.13 -1.08
CA PRO A 36 3.13 14.95 -1.10
C PRO A 36 3.94 14.75 0.19
N GLY A 37 5.14 14.18 0.06
CA GLY A 37 6.00 13.84 1.21
C GLY A 37 6.16 12.34 1.44
N VAL A 38 5.34 11.50 0.78
CA VAL A 38 5.51 10.04 0.78
C VAL A 38 6.33 9.64 -0.45
N SER A 39 7.45 8.95 -0.23
CA SER A 39 8.22 8.34 -1.32
C SER A 39 7.65 6.95 -1.63
N ALA A 40 6.75 6.86 -2.62
CA ALA A 40 6.14 5.57 -3.02
C ALA A 40 7.19 4.50 -3.32
N HIS A 41 8.26 4.87 -4.04
CA HIS A 41 9.35 3.94 -4.36
C HIS A 41 10.03 3.38 -3.10
N SER A 42 10.36 4.24 -2.13
CA SER A 42 11.03 3.80 -0.89
C SER A 42 10.11 2.93 -0.04
N VAL A 43 8.83 3.30 0.06
CA VAL A 43 7.82 2.51 0.77
C VAL A 43 7.66 1.14 0.12
N LEU A 44 7.53 1.07 -1.20
CA LEU A 44 7.39 -0.19 -1.92
C LEU A 44 8.63 -1.06 -1.77
N ALA A 45 9.83 -0.52 -1.96
CA ALA A 45 11.08 -1.28 -1.82
C ALA A 45 11.25 -1.87 -0.41
N ALA A 46 10.98 -1.08 0.64
CA ALA A 46 11.06 -1.54 2.02
C ALA A 46 10.04 -2.65 2.32
N ASN A 47 8.79 -2.47 1.88
CA ASN A 47 7.73 -3.43 2.15
C ASN A 47 7.84 -4.69 1.29
N MET A 48 8.30 -4.60 0.03
CA MET A 48 8.56 -5.77 -0.82
C MET A 48 9.69 -6.63 -0.27
N HIS A 49 10.73 -6.03 0.31
CA HIS A 49 11.80 -6.78 0.97
C HIS A 49 11.31 -7.50 2.23
N ALA A 50 10.43 -6.87 3.01
CA ALA A 50 9.88 -7.44 4.23
C ALA A 50 8.77 -8.48 3.96
N ALA A 51 7.98 -8.27 2.90
CA ALA A 51 6.85 -9.10 2.55
C ALA A 51 7.29 -10.45 1.98
N ARG A 52 6.75 -11.54 2.52
CA ARG A 52 7.02 -12.91 2.04
C ARG A 52 5.94 -13.43 1.09
N SER A 53 4.92 -12.62 0.83
CA SER A 53 3.81 -12.91 -0.08
C SER A 53 3.11 -11.62 -0.52
N ARG A 54 2.38 -11.67 -1.63
CA ARG A 54 1.51 -10.58 -2.10
C ARG A 54 0.52 -10.13 -1.01
N THR A 55 -0.09 -11.07 -0.30
CA THR A 55 -1.01 -10.77 0.80
C THR A 55 -0.31 -10.03 1.95
N SER A 56 0.89 -10.46 2.35
CA SER A 56 1.64 -9.76 3.40
C SER A 56 2.06 -8.35 2.96
N LEU A 57 2.40 -8.17 1.68
CA LEU A 57 2.70 -6.86 1.12
C LEU A 57 1.50 -5.92 1.24
N ILE A 58 0.30 -6.40 0.87
CA ILE A 58 -0.94 -5.62 0.98
C ILE A 58 -1.16 -5.15 2.42
N PHE A 59 -1.06 -6.03 3.41
CA PHE A 59 -1.29 -5.67 4.81
C PHE A 59 -0.21 -4.75 5.39
N PHE A 60 1.05 -4.91 4.97
CA PHE A 60 2.10 -3.97 5.36
C PHE A 60 1.87 -2.58 4.79
N LEU A 61 1.50 -2.47 3.51
CA LEU A 61 1.16 -1.19 2.89
C LEU A 61 -0.07 -0.55 3.54
N LEU A 62 -1.08 -1.35 3.88
CA LEU A 62 -2.25 -0.86 4.60
C LEU A 62 -1.89 -0.32 5.99
N GLY A 63 -1.04 -1.05 6.74
CA GLY A 63 -0.53 -0.59 8.03
C GLY A 63 0.25 0.73 7.93
N CYS A 64 1.12 0.86 6.91
CA CYS A 64 1.82 2.14 6.66
C CYS A 64 0.84 3.28 6.35
N ALA A 65 -0.19 3.02 5.54
CA ALA A 65 -1.21 4.02 5.23
C ALA A 65 -1.99 4.42 6.49
N ASP A 66 -2.41 3.46 7.30
CA ASP A 66 -3.12 3.70 8.56
C ASP A 66 -2.29 4.53 9.53
N ASP A 67 -1.03 4.17 9.75
CA ASP A 67 -0.11 4.92 10.59
C ASP A 67 0.09 6.37 10.11
N TYR A 68 0.21 6.57 8.80
CA TYR A 68 0.33 7.90 8.20
C TYR A 68 -0.91 8.76 8.49
N TRP A 69 -2.10 8.25 8.19
CA TRP A 69 -3.34 9.00 8.38
C TRP A 69 -3.66 9.25 9.86
N ASN A 70 -3.31 8.32 10.74
CA ASN A 70 -3.44 8.50 12.18
C ASN A 70 -2.51 9.59 12.70
N ARG A 71 -1.27 9.67 12.22
CA ARG A 71 -0.35 10.78 12.59
C ARG A 71 -0.85 12.11 12.06
N LYS A 72 -1.27 12.15 10.79
CA LYS A 72 -1.78 13.36 10.15
C LYS A 72 -3.03 13.91 10.83
N SER A 73 -3.91 13.05 11.36
CA SER A 73 -5.10 13.48 12.11
C SER A 73 -4.78 14.00 13.51
N MET A 74 -3.67 13.56 14.12
CA MET A 74 -3.20 14.06 15.41
C MET A 74 -2.47 15.41 15.29
N GLU A 75 -1.98 15.76 14.10
CA GLU A 75 -1.29 17.02 13.80
C GLU A 75 -2.24 18.15 13.34
N ALA A 76 -3.51 17.85 13.08
CA ALA A 76 -4.55 18.77 12.59
C ALA A 76 -5.41 19.32 13.74
#